data_AF-A0A0D7WBZ7-F1
#
_entry.id   AF-A0A0D7WBZ7-F1
#
_cell.length_a   1.000
_cell.length_b   1.000
_cell.length_c   1.000
_cell.angle_alpha   90.00
_cell.angle_beta   90.00
_cell.angle_gamma   90.00
#
_symmetry.space_group_name_H-M   'P 1'
#
loop_
_entity.id
_entity.type
_entity.pdbx_description
1 polymer ?
#
loop_
_entity_poly.entity_id
_entity_poly.type
_entity_poly.pdbx_seq_one_letter_code
_entity_poly.pdbx_strand_id
1 'polypeptide(L)'
;MKKILITILVVIIIIFAYNEYKDYKRFHPETSSYKSCDCVDLDYYNKTIVYDYFNAIENLNGYVLMQWSANEIDVKSPENDNKETEYAVNQYREKLAKIKYFEAILAQSKKLKNKGFNNADVKSFELEGLSLDAYNKKLKAEKYKNQLMSSIPKENLNYGRGSAFVYEVQKILINKGYNIPLDGIFRSETRNAIIDFETKHNLFPDGQIDESTLEALLE
;
A
#
# COMPACT_ATOMS: atom_id res chain seq x y z
N MET A 1 0.68 25.27 73.87
CA MET A 1 1.35 23.97 73.60
C MET A 1 0.44 22.99 72.83
N LYS A 2 -0.73 22.59 73.33
CA LYS A 2 -1.63 21.65 72.60
C LYS A 2 -2.05 22.10 71.19
N LYS A 3 -2.39 23.39 70.99
CA LYS A 3 -2.80 23.92 69.67
C LYS A 3 -1.69 23.81 68.61
N ILE A 4 -0.45 24.13 68.98
CA ILE A 4 0.73 24.02 68.09
C ILE A 4 0.96 22.56 67.70
N LEU A 5 0.81 21.64 68.65
CA LEU A 5 1.00 20.20 68.42
C LEU A 5 -0.07 19.63 67.49
N ILE A 6 -1.32 20.09 67.59
CA ILE A 6 -2.41 19.74 66.66
C ILE A 6 -2.12 20.27 65.25
N THR A 7 -1.65 21.52 65.12
CA THR A 7 -1.33 22.10 63.80
C THR A 7 -0.22 21.31 63.08
N ILE A 8 0.84 20.93 63.80
CA ILE A 8 1.93 20.11 63.22
C ILE A 8 1.40 18.75 62.75
N LEU A 9 0.53 18.11 63.54
CA LEU A 9 -0.03 16.80 63.23
C LEU A 9 -0.92 16.83 61.99
N VAL A 10 -1.70 17.90 61.81
CA VAL A 10 -2.50 18.14 60.59
C VAL A 10 -1.60 18.30 59.35
N VAL A 11 -0.50 19.05 59.46
CA VAL A 11 0.45 19.23 58.34
C VAL A 11 1.08 17.90 57.94
N ILE A 12 1.47 17.06 58.91
CA ILE A 12 2.01 15.71 58.64
C ILE A 12 0.98 14.84 57.90
N ILE A 13 -0.28 14.86 58.34
CA ILE A 13 -1.37 14.11 57.68
C ILE A 13 -1.57 14.58 56.25
N ILE A 14 -1.54 15.90 56.00
CA ILE A 14 -1.69 16.46 54.64
C ILE A 14 -0.53 16.00 53.73
N ILE A 15 0.71 16.04 54.22
CA ILE A 15 1.88 15.56 53.46
C ILE A 15 1.76 14.06 53.17
N PHE A 16 1.37 13.26 54.16
CA PHE A 16 1.16 11.82 53.99
C PHE A 16 0.07 11.52 52.98
N ALA A 17 -1.08 12.18 53.08
CA ALA A 17 -2.19 12.03 52.13
C ALA A 17 -1.80 12.48 50.71
N TYR A 18 -1.00 13.54 50.58
CA TYR A 18 -0.46 13.98 49.30
C TYR A 18 0.47 12.94 48.67
N ASN A 19 1.38 12.35 49.46
CA ASN A 19 2.28 11.30 48.98
C ASN A 19 1.53 10.04 48.57
N GLU A 20 0.59 9.55 49.39
CA GLU A 20 -0.29 8.42 49.05
C GLU A 20 -1.13 8.71 47.79
N TYR A 21 -1.64 9.94 47.64
CA TYR A 21 -2.34 10.32 46.42
C TYR A 21 -1.43 10.32 45.19
N LYS A 22 -0.18 10.79 45.34
CA LYS A 22 0.83 10.76 44.27
C LYS A 22 1.17 9.32 43.87
N ASP A 23 1.40 8.43 44.84
CA ASP A 23 1.65 7.00 44.61
C ASP A 23 0.43 6.31 43.99
N TYR A 24 -0.77 6.62 44.45
CA TYR A 24 -2.01 6.12 43.85
C TYR A 24 -2.12 6.51 42.37
N LYS A 25 -1.89 7.79 42.03
CA LYS A 25 -1.87 8.27 40.64
C LYS A 25 -0.74 7.64 39.81
N ARG A 26 0.39 7.32 40.44
CA ARG A 26 1.52 6.63 39.81
C ARG A 26 1.14 5.21 39.36
N PHE A 27 0.39 4.47 40.17
CA PHE A 27 -0.05 3.11 39.84
C PHE A 27 -1.41 3.04 39.13
N HIS A 28 -2.16 4.15 39.10
CA HIS A 28 -3.44 4.27 38.38
C HIS A 28 -3.43 5.49 37.44
N PRO A 29 -2.50 5.53 36.46
CA PRO A 29 -2.41 6.65 35.55
C PRO A 29 -3.70 6.82 34.73
N GLU A 30 -4.24 8.04 34.65
CA GLU A 30 -5.25 8.44 33.66
C GLU A 30 -4.62 8.59 32.25
N THR A 31 -3.63 7.76 31.92
CA THR A 31 -2.95 7.84 30.63
C THR A 31 -3.77 7.06 29.61
N SER A 32 -4.30 7.77 28.61
CA SER A 32 -4.91 7.12 27.46
C SER A 32 -3.82 6.32 26.73
N SER A 33 -3.84 4.99 26.84
CA SER A 33 -2.94 4.12 26.06
C SER A 33 -3.10 4.45 24.58
N TYR A 34 -1.99 4.38 23.84
CA TYR A 34 -2.06 4.51 22.40
C TYR A 34 -2.93 3.39 21.85
N LYS A 35 -3.91 3.74 21.02
CA LYS A 35 -4.83 2.80 20.38
C LYS A 35 -4.56 2.79 18.88
N SER A 36 -4.69 1.60 18.28
CA SER A 36 -4.66 1.48 16.83
C SER A 36 -5.75 2.35 16.20
N CYS A 37 -5.45 3.00 15.07
CA CYS A 37 -6.48 3.65 14.27
C CYS A 37 -7.36 2.61 13.54
N ASP A 38 -8.59 3.00 13.19
CA ASP A 38 -9.44 2.24 12.25
C ASP A 38 -8.98 2.38 10.79
N CYS A 39 -7.93 3.16 10.55
CA CYS A 39 -7.40 3.48 9.24
C CYS A 39 -6.46 2.40 8.67
N VAL A 40 -6.01 1.45 9.48
CA VAL A 40 -5.09 0.37 9.06
C VAL A 40 -5.81 -0.78 8.35
N ASP A 41 -5.10 -1.43 7.42
CA ASP A 41 -5.48 -2.67 6.76
C ASP A 41 -4.94 -3.90 7.52
N LEU A 42 -5.82 -4.58 8.27
CA LEU A 42 -5.44 -5.80 9.00
C LEU A 42 -5.25 -7.00 8.08
N ASP A 43 -5.79 -6.94 6.86
CA ASP A 43 -5.61 -7.99 5.86
C ASP A 43 -4.44 -7.70 4.90
N TYR A 44 -3.48 -6.87 5.31
CA TYR A 44 -2.30 -6.57 4.51
C TYR A 44 -1.53 -7.85 4.12
N TYR A 45 -0.93 -7.86 2.92
CA TYR A 45 -0.33 -9.07 2.33
C TYR A 45 0.86 -9.60 3.16
N ASN A 46 1.60 -8.70 3.82
CA ASN A 46 2.69 -9.07 4.71
C ASN A 46 2.19 -9.05 6.17
N LYS A 47 1.81 -10.23 6.68
CA LYS A 47 1.30 -10.39 8.05
C LYS A 47 2.32 -10.03 9.13
N THR A 48 3.62 -10.10 8.83
CA THR A 48 4.68 -9.68 9.75
C THR A 48 4.62 -8.18 10.04
N ILE A 49 4.31 -7.34 9.04
CA ILE A 49 4.15 -5.89 9.24
C ILE A 49 2.96 -5.57 10.15
N VAL A 50 1.86 -6.31 9.99
CA VAL A 50 0.68 -6.16 10.88
C VAL A 50 1.04 -6.55 12.31
N TYR A 51 1.77 -7.65 12.50
CA TYR A 51 2.28 -8.05 13.81
C TYR A 51 3.23 -6.99 14.40
N ASP A 52 4.21 -6.52 13.64
CA ASP A 52 5.20 -5.54 14.07
C ASP A 52 4.57 -4.20 14.46
N TYR A 53 3.48 -3.82 13.79
CA TYR A 53 2.68 -2.65 14.14
C TYR A 53 2.04 -2.78 15.52
N PHE A 54 1.33 -3.88 15.79
CA PHE A 54 0.75 -4.11 17.11
C PHE A 54 1.82 -4.26 18.20
N ASN A 55 2.90 -4.96 17.90
CA ASN A 55 4.04 -5.06 18.80
C ASN A 55 4.64 -3.68 19.11
N ALA A 56 4.74 -2.78 18.13
CA ALA A 56 5.21 -1.41 18.35
C ALA A 56 4.28 -0.60 19.26
N ILE A 57 2.96 -0.78 19.15
CA ILE A 57 1.97 -0.15 20.05
C ILE A 57 2.16 -0.65 21.49
N GLU A 58 2.26 -1.96 21.69
CA GLU A 58 2.48 -2.53 23.03
C GLU A 58 3.81 -2.07 23.64
N ASN A 59 4.87 -2.03 22.83
CA ASN A 59 6.17 -1.50 23.27
C ASN A 59 6.12 -0.02 23.65
N LEU A 60 5.34 0.81 22.94
CA LEU A 60 5.15 2.23 23.30
C LEU A 60 4.37 2.34 24.60
N ASN A 61 3.26 1.62 24.72
CA ASN A 61 2.40 1.65 25.90
C ASN A 61 3.15 1.17 27.15
N GLY A 62 3.88 0.06 27.03
CA GLY A 62 4.75 -0.44 28.10
C GLY A 62 5.84 0.54 28.48
N TYR A 63 6.43 1.24 27.50
CA TYR A 63 7.43 2.27 27.75
C TYR A 63 6.86 3.47 28.51
N VAL A 64 5.71 3.99 28.08
CA VAL A 64 5.01 5.09 28.78
C VAL A 64 4.68 4.70 30.21
N LEU A 65 4.13 3.50 30.40
CA LEU A 65 3.81 2.98 31.74
C LEU A 65 5.06 2.86 32.61
N MET A 66 6.17 2.34 32.06
CA MET A 66 7.43 2.21 32.78
C MET A 66 7.99 3.58 33.20
N GLN A 67 8.04 4.55 32.30
CA GLN A 67 8.56 5.88 32.62
C GLN A 67 7.72 6.58 33.69
N TRP A 68 6.40 6.46 33.61
CA TRP A 68 5.49 7.00 34.62
C TRP A 68 5.65 6.31 35.98
N SER A 69 5.63 4.97 35.99
CA SER A 69 5.59 4.17 37.21
C SER A 69 6.95 3.91 37.86
N ALA A 70 8.07 4.02 37.16
CA ALA A 70 9.40 3.79 37.73
C ALA A 70 10.17 5.09 37.90
N ASN A 71 10.08 5.99 36.92
CA ASN A 71 10.92 7.19 36.85
C ASN A 71 10.16 8.49 37.14
N GLU A 72 8.84 8.43 37.36
CA GLU A 72 7.98 9.61 37.58
C GLU A 72 8.01 10.60 36.40
N ILE A 73 8.22 10.10 35.17
CA ILE A 73 8.30 10.91 33.96
C ILE A 73 7.04 10.73 33.12
N ASP A 74 6.29 11.82 32.94
CA ASP A 74 5.27 11.90 31.89
C ASP A 74 5.92 12.21 30.53
N VAL A 75 6.13 11.19 29.73
CA VAL A 75 6.73 11.37 28.38
C VAL A 75 5.79 12.03 27.38
N LYS A 76 4.48 12.14 27.68
CA LYS A 76 3.49 12.82 26.82
C LYS A 76 3.36 14.30 27.16
N SER A 77 3.42 14.62 28.46
CA SER A 77 3.31 15.97 28.99
C SER A 77 4.39 16.23 30.05
N PRO A 78 5.67 16.32 29.67
CA PRO A 78 6.77 16.42 30.63
C PRO A 78 6.70 17.73 31.43
N GLU A 79 6.83 17.61 32.75
CA GLU A 79 6.84 18.77 33.67
C GLU A 79 8.24 19.40 33.82
N ASN A 80 9.29 18.61 33.58
CA ASN A 80 10.70 19.02 33.72
C ASN A 80 11.44 18.89 32.39
N ASP A 81 12.50 19.66 32.20
CA ASP A 81 13.35 19.69 31.00
C ASP A 81 14.77 19.17 31.25
N ASN A 82 14.97 18.40 32.33
CA ASN A 82 16.26 17.81 32.64
C ASN A 82 16.66 16.76 31.58
N LYS A 83 17.95 16.41 31.53
CA LYS A 83 18.50 15.49 30.53
C LYS A 83 17.82 14.11 30.52
N GLU A 84 17.37 13.63 31.69
CA GLU A 84 16.71 12.34 31.81
C GLU A 84 15.30 12.37 31.20
N THR A 85 14.52 13.41 31.51
CA THR A 85 13.21 13.65 30.92
C THR A 85 13.31 13.91 29.42
N GLU A 86 14.29 14.68 28.96
CA GLU A 86 14.53 14.91 27.52
C GLU A 86 14.84 13.60 26.80
N TYR A 87 15.74 12.77 27.36
CA TYR A 87 16.05 11.46 26.80
C TYR A 87 14.81 10.57 26.73
N ALA A 88 14.01 10.51 27.80
CA ALA A 88 12.81 9.69 27.85
C ALA A 88 11.74 10.14 26.83
N VAL A 89 11.54 11.45 26.69
CA VAL A 89 10.64 12.04 25.69
C VAL A 89 11.12 11.73 24.26
N ASN A 90 12.42 11.79 24.00
CA ASN A 90 12.97 11.43 22.68
C ASN A 90 12.77 9.95 22.36
N GLN A 91 13.00 9.05 23.32
CA GLN A 91 12.73 7.61 23.17
C GLN A 91 11.23 7.32 22.93
N TYR A 92 10.34 8.06 23.60
CA TYR A 92 8.90 8.01 23.31
C TYR A 92 8.59 8.44 21.87
N ARG A 93 9.18 9.54 21.39
CA ARG A 93 8.99 10.05 20.02
C ARG A 93 9.46 9.06 18.97
N GLU A 94 10.60 8.40 19.17
CA GLU A 94 11.12 7.36 18.26
C GLU A 94 10.15 6.17 18.14
N LYS A 95 9.65 5.68 19.28
CA LYS A 95 8.66 4.59 19.31
C LYS A 95 7.36 4.99 18.62
N LEU A 96 6.89 6.22 18.86
CA LEU A 96 5.69 6.76 18.20
C LEU A 96 5.90 6.89 16.67
N ALA A 97 7.07 7.36 16.23
CA ALA A 97 7.40 7.47 14.81
C ALA A 97 7.35 6.11 14.11
N LYS A 98 7.83 5.04 14.76
CA LYS A 98 7.73 3.67 14.24
C LYS A 98 6.27 3.23 14.03
N ILE A 99 5.39 3.56 14.97
CA ILE A 99 3.94 3.29 14.83
C ILE A 99 3.37 4.07 13.65
N LYS A 100 3.68 5.37 13.55
CA LYS A 100 3.20 6.22 12.44
C LYS A 100 3.67 5.73 11.07
N TYR A 101 4.89 5.21 10.99
CA TYR A 101 5.42 4.59 9.78
C TYR A 101 4.56 3.39 9.34
N PHE A 102 4.26 2.47 10.26
CA PHE A 102 3.39 1.33 9.93
C PHE A 102 1.96 1.76 9.60
N GLU A 103 1.38 2.73 10.32
CA GLU A 103 0.05 3.27 10.01
C GLU A 103 0.00 3.83 8.58
N ALA A 104 1.05 4.52 8.13
CA ALA A 104 1.11 5.06 6.78
C ALA A 104 1.06 3.95 5.72
N ILE A 105 1.85 2.88 5.89
CA ILE A 105 1.86 1.71 4.98
C ILE A 105 0.49 1.03 4.97
N LEU A 106 -0.02 0.68 6.14
CA LEU A 106 -1.28 -0.06 6.26
C LEU A 106 -2.49 0.77 5.79
N ALA A 107 -2.48 2.09 6.01
CA ALA A 107 -3.51 2.99 5.51
C ALA A 107 -3.44 3.18 3.99
N GLN A 108 -2.24 3.19 3.41
CA GLN A 108 -2.06 3.20 1.95
C GLN A 108 -2.67 1.94 1.33
N SER A 109 -2.37 0.75 1.87
CA SER A 109 -2.97 -0.51 1.44
C SER A 109 -4.50 -0.46 1.53
N LYS A 110 -5.05 0.01 2.66
CA LYS A 110 -6.51 0.15 2.85
C LYS A 110 -7.14 1.04 1.77
N LYS A 111 -6.51 2.18 1.47
CA LYS A 111 -6.97 3.09 0.41
C LYS A 111 -6.97 2.42 -0.96
N LEU A 112 -5.97 1.59 -1.26
CA LEU A 112 -5.92 0.83 -2.51
C LEU A 112 -7.01 -0.25 -2.57
N LYS A 113 -7.21 -0.99 -1.49
CA LYS A 113 -8.28 -2.00 -1.40
C LYS A 113 -9.67 -1.41 -1.53
N ASN A 114 -9.90 -0.24 -0.95
CA ASN A 114 -11.17 0.49 -1.13
C ASN A 114 -11.42 0.93 -2.59
N LYS A 115 -10.37 0.99 -3.42
CA LYS A 115 -10.48 1.24 -4.87
C LYS A 115 -10.66 -0.05 -5.69
N GLY A 116 -10.73 -1.21 -5.05
CA GLY A 116 -10.93 -2.52 -5.68
C GLY A 116 -9.65 -3.33 -5.92
N PHE A 117 -8.49 -2.84 -5.48
CA PHE A 117 -7.23 -3.58 -5.61
C PHE A 117 -7.12 -4.70 -4.56
N ASN A 118 -6.47 -5.81 -4.90
CA ASN A 118 -6.25 -6.93 -3.99
C ASN A 118 -4.81 -6.92 -3.42
N ASN A 119 -4.48 -7.89 -2.58
CA ASN A 119 -3.16 -8.01 -1.96
C ASN A 119 -2.00 -8.18 -2.95
N ALA A 120 -2.21 -8.82 -4.10
CA ALA A 120 -1.19 -8.96 -5.13
C ALA A 120 -0.92 -7.62 -5.83
N ASP A 121 -1.98 -6.83 -6.08
CA ASP A 121 -1.85 -5.49 -6.63
C ASP A 121 -1.08 -4.56 -5.68
N VAL A 122 -1.47 -4.54 -4.39
CA VAL A 122 -0.78 -3.76 -3.33
C VAL A 122 0.72 -4.11 -3.28
N LYS A 123 1.05 -5.40 -3.29
CA LYS A 123 2.45 -5.84 -3.33
C LYS A 123 3.20 -5.33 -4.57
N SER A 124 2.54 -5.32 -5.73
CA SER A 124 3.15 -4.83 -6.97
C SER A 124 3.39 -3.32 -6.93
N PHE A 125 2.44 -2.53 -6.41
CA PHE A 125 2.60 -1.09 -6.24
C PHE A 125 3.79 -0.72 -5.33
N GLU A 126 3.97 -1.46 -4.23
CA GLU A 126 4.97 -1.15 -3.22
C GLU A 126 6.38 -1.63 -3.58
N LEU A 127 6.52 -2.79 -4.23
CA LEU A 127 7.83 -3.35 -4.61
C LEU A 127 8.34 -2.83 -5.95
N GLU A 128 7.44 -2.62 -6.92
CA GLU A 128 7.81 -2.21 -8.28
C GLU A 128 7.74 -0.69 -8.46
N GLY A 129 7.22 0.05 -7.47
CA GLY A 129 7.08 1.51 -7.51
C GLY A 129 6.12 2.00 -8.60
N LEU A 130 5.23 1.14 -9.08
CA LEU A 130 4.27 1.51 -10.13
C LEU A 130 3.34 2.62 -9.64
N SER A 131 3.23 3.70 -10.40
CA SER A 131 2.21 4.71 -10.18
C SER A 131 0.82 4.14 -10.48
N LEU A 132 -0.21 4.72 -9.86
CA LEU A 132 -1.61 4.35 -10.13
C LEU A 132 -1.96 4.46 -11.62
N ASP A 133 -1.41 5.47 -12.30
CA ASP A 133 -1.62 5.69 -13.74
C ASP A 133 -0.93 4.61 -14.58
N ALA A 134 0.30 4.21 -14.21
CA ALA A 134 1.03 3.15 -14.89
C ALA A 134 0.30 1.80 -14.73
N TYR A 135 -0.24 1.51 -13.55
CA TYR A 135 -1.02 0.31 -13.31
C TYR A 135 -2.35 0.29 -14.09
N ASN A 136 -3.10 1.39 -14.06
CA ASN A 136 -4.34 1.50 -14.84
C ASN A 136 -4.06 1.34 -16.35
N LYS A 137 -2.93 1.89 -16.83
CA LYS A 137 -2.47 1.69 -18.21
C LYS A 137 -2.17 0.21 -18.49
N LYS A 138 -1.47 -0.48 -17.59
CA LYS A 138 -1.19 -1.93 -17.68
C LYS A 138 -2.49 -2.74 -17.71
N LEU A 139 -3.41 -2.53 -16.78
CA LEU A 139 -4.71 -3.21 -16.78
C LEU A 139 -5.51 -2.98 -18.06
N LYS A 140 -5.49 -1.75 -18.58
CA LYS A 140 -6.18 -1.45 -19.85
C LYS A 140 -5.53 -2.17 -21.02
N ALA A 141 -4.19 -2.24 -21.06
CA ALA A 141 -3.45 -2.99 -22.08
C ALA A 141 -3.74 -4.50 -21.99
N GLU A 142 -3.72 -5.08 -20.78
CA GLU A 142 -4.08 -6.49 -20.55
C GLU A 142 -5.52 -6.80 -20.97
N LYS A 143 -6.47 -5.93 -20.58
CA LYS A 143 -7.87 -6.08 -20.99
C LYS A 143 -8.01 -6.01 -22.51
N TYR A 144 -7.31 -5.10 -23.17
CA TYR A 144 -7.30 -4.99 -24.63
C TYR A 144 -6.69 -6.25 -25.27
N LYS A 145 -5.53 -6.71 -24.80
CA LYS A 145 -4.88 -7.95 -25.23
C LYS A 145 -5.85 -9.13 -25.13
N ASN A 146 -6.46 -9.34 -23.97
CA ASN A 146 -7.38 -10.46 -23.73
C ASN A 146 -8.63 -10.38 -24.62
N GLN A 147 -9.20 -9.19 -24.80
CA GLN A 147 -10.34 -8.98 -25.69
C GLN A 147 -9.96 -9.32 -27.14
N LEU A 148 -8.79 -8.87 -27.61
CA LEU A 148 -8.34 -9.14 -28.97
C LEU A 148 -8.00 -10.62 -29.16
N MET A 149 -7.36 -11.26 -28.19
CA MET A 149 -7.05 -12.70 -28.19
C MET A 149 -8.32 -13.55 -28.27
N SER A 150 -9.36 -13.20 -27.50
CA SER A 150 -10.68 -13.86 -27.58
C SER A 150 -11.42 -13.62 -28.90
N SER A 151 -11.01 -12.61 -29.68
CA SER A 151 -11.61 -12.24 -30.96
C SER A 151 -10.90 -12.85 -32.17
N ILE A 152 -9.86 -13.68 -31.94
CA ILE A 152 -9.19 -14.41 -33.02
C ILE A 152 -10.22 -15.27 -33.75
N PRO A 153 -10.36 -15.14 -35.08
CA PRO A 153 -11.29 -15.95 -35.84
C PRO A 153 -10.82 -17.41 -35.85
N LYS A 154 -11.74 -18.33 -35.54
CA LYS A 154 -11.48 -19.79 -35.55
C LYS A 154 -11.26 -20.36 -36.95
N GLU A 155 -11.71 -19.63 -37.96
CA GLU A 155 -11.57 -19.97 -39.37
C GLU A 155 -10.70 -18.92 -40.05
N ASN A 156 -10.11 -19.30 -41.18
CA ASN A 156 -9.27 -18.40 -41.96
C ASN A 156 -10.01 -17.11 -42.31
N LEU A 157 -9.30 -16.00 -42.23
CA LEU A 157 -9.83 -14.70 -42.62
C LEU A 157 -10.24 -14.71 -44.09
N ASN A 158 -11.52 -14.43 -44.33
CA ASN A 158 -12.08 -14.41 -45.67
C ASN A 158 -11.64 -13.15 -46.42
N TYR A 159 -11.00 -13.35 -47.58
CA TYR A 159 -10.57 -12.26 -48.45
C TYR A 159 -11.71 -11.32 -48.82
N GLY A 160 -11.48 -10.01 -48.74
CA GLY A 160 -12.44 -8.96 -49.06
C GLY A 160 -13.52 -8.72 -48.02
N ARG A 161 -13.55 -9.47 -46.90
CA ARG A 161 -14.53 -9.30 -45.83
C ARG A 161 -14.01 -8.37 -44.74
N GLY A 162 -14.90 -7.50 -44.25
CA GLY A 162 -14.63 -6.61 -43.12
C GLY A 162 -14.84 -7.29 -41.77
N SER A 163 -13.97 -7.01 -40.78
CA SER A 163 -14.21 -7.33 -39.37
C SER A 163 -13.54 -6.33 -38.43
N ALA A 164 -14.08 -6.20 -37.22
CA ALA A 164 -13.49 -5.35 -36.18
C ALA A 164 -12.11 -5.87 -35.76
N PHE A 165 -11.89 -7.19 -35.77
CA PHE A 165 -10.60 -7.81 -35.49
C PHE A 165 -9.54 -7.38 -36.52
N VAL A 166 -9.87 -7.44 -37.82
CA VAL A 166 -8.95 -7.03 -38.89
C VAL A 166 -8.62 -5.55 -38.78
N TYR A 167 -9.59 -4.71 -38.40
CA TYR A 167 -9.36 -3.28 -38.18
C TYR A 167 -8.33 -3.02 -37.06
N GLU A 168 -8.46 -3.72 -35.94
CA GLU A 168 -7.52 -3.60 -34.82
C GLU A 168 -6.12 -4.10 -35.21
N VAL A 169 -6.02 -5.21 -35.96
CA VAL A 169 -4.72 -5.71 -36.43
C VAL A 169 -4.07 -4.77 -37.43
N GLN A 170 -4.83 -4.21 -38.37
CA GLN A 170 -4.33 -3.19 -39.29
C GLN A 170 -3.77 -1.98 -38.53
N LYS A 171 -4.45 -1.54 -37.47
CA LYS A 171 -3.97 -0.44 -36.63
C LYS A 171 -2.64 -0.76 -35.95
N ILE A 172 -2.47 -1.98 -35.45
CA ILE A 172 -1.21 -2.44 -34.84
C ILE A 172 -0.08 -2.48 -35.89
N LEU A 173 -0.35 -3.06 -37.06
CA LEU A 173 0.61 -3.12 -38.17
C LEU A 173 1.03 -1.70 -38.62
N ILE A 174 0.09 -0.78 -38.79
CA ILE A 174 0.40 0.61 -39.14
C ILE A 174 1.30 1.27 -38.08
N ASN A 175 1.01 1.05 -36.79
CA ASN A 175 1.86 1.56 -35.70
C ASN A 175 3.27 0.94 -35.71
N LYS A 176 3.42 -0.28 -36.23
CA LYS A 176 4.72 -0.95 -36.45
C LYS A 176 5.40 -0.56 -37.77
N GLY A 177 4.83 0.40 -38.51
CA GLY A 177 5.44 1.00 -39.71
C GLY A 177 4.99 0.40 -41.05
N TYR A 178 3.99 -0.47 -41.05
CA TYR A 178 3.41 -0.99 -42.31
C TYR A 178 2.51 0.03 -42.98
N ASN A 179 2.65 0.20 -44.30
CA ASN A 179 1.79 1.09 -45.08
C ASN A 179 0.63 0.28 -45.69
N ILE A 180 -0.47 0.16 -44.96
CA ILE A 180 -1.68 -0.55 -45.38
C ILE A 180 -2.94 0.28 -45.06
N PRO A 181 -4.08 0.02 -45.74
CA PRO A 181 -5.35 0.66 -45.39
C PRO A 181 -5.82 0.31 -43.97
N LEU A 182 -6.44 1.28 -43.28
CA LEU A 182 -7.14 1.09 -42.00
C LEU A 182 -8.65 1.11 -42.23
N ASP A 183 -9.19 0.01 -42.76
CA ASP A 183 -10.59 -0.11 -43.20
C ASP A 183 -11.31 -1.35 -42.64
N GLY A 184 -10.59 -2.20 -41.93
CA GLY A 184 -11.08 -3.44 -41.37
C GLY A 184 -11.27 -4.55 -42.39
N ILE A 185 -10.83 -4.39 -43.63
CA ILE A 185 -11.05 -5.36 -44.71
C ILE A 185 -9.79 -6.18 -44.97
N PHE A 186 -9.93 -7.50 -44.94
CA PHE A 186 -8.81 -8.40 -45.17
C PHE A 186 -8.50 -8.55 -46.67
N ARG A 187 -7.48 -7.83 -47.17
CA ARG A 187 -7.02 -7.87 -48.57
C ARG A 187 -5.56 -8.28 -48.69
N SER A 188 -5.04 -8.34 -49.91
CA SER A 188 -3.65 -8.72 -50.22
C SER A 188 -2.63 -7.83 -49.51
N GLU A 189 -2.90 -6.53 -49.38
CA GLU A 189 -2.03 -5.59 -48.68
C GLU A 189 -1.91 -5.97 -47.19
N THR A 190 -3.04 -6.21 -46.52
CA THR A 190 -3.08 -6.66 -45.12
C THR A 190 -2.40 -8.02 -44.96
N ARG A 191 -2.70 -8.99 -45.83
CA ARG A 191 -2.11 -10.34 -45.78
C ARG A 191 -0.59 -10.30 -45.96
N ASN A 192 -0.10 -9.54 -46.93
CA ASN A 192 1.34 -9.42 -47.18
C ASN A 192 2.07 -8.74 -46.03
N ALA A 193 1.44 -7.75 -45.37
CA ALA A 193 2.01 -7.13 -44.17
C ALA A 193 2.11 -8.12 -43.00
N ILE A 194 1.13 -9.00 -42.83
CA ILE A 194 1.17 -10.06 -41.82
C ILE A 194 2.29 -11.06 -42.11
N ILE A 195 2.42 -11.53 -43.36
CA ILE A 195 3.50 -12.44 -43.77
C ILE A 195 4.88 -11.83 -43.51
N ASP A 196 5.08 -10.56 -43.86
CA ASP A 196 6.34 -9.87 -43.62
C ASP A 196 6.62 -9.70 -42.11
N PHE A 197 5.57 -9.42 -41.33
CA PHE A 197 5.66 -9.37 -39.87
C PHE A 197 6.06 -10.73 -39.28
N GLU A 198 5.36 -11.80 -39.64
CA GLU A 198 5.65 -13.16 -39.22
C GLU A 198 7.09 -13.55 -39.57
N THR A 199 7.52 -13.25 -40.80
CA THR A 199 8.90 -13.51 -41.27
C THR A 199 9.92 -12.77 -40.41
N LYS A 200 9.71 -11.48 -40.13
CA LYS A 200 10.61 -10.66 -39.30
C LYS A 200 10.69 -11.15 -37.85
N HIS A 201 9.62 -11.75 -37.35
CA HIS A 201 9.51 -12.26 -35.98
C HIS A 201 9.79 -13.78 -35.88
N ASN A 202 10.30 -14.40 -36.95
CA ASN A 202 10.59 -15.84 -37.02
C ASN A 202 9.38 -16.75 -36.72
N LEU A 203 8.18 -16.30 -37.10
CA LEU A 203 6.94 -17.08 -37.05
C LEU A 203 6.70 -17.78 -38.39
N PHE A 204 5.72 -18.69 -38.44
CA PHE A 204 5.34 -19.35 -39.69
C PHE A 204 4.63 -18.35 -40.62
N PRO A 205 5.18 -18.03 -41.79
CA PRO A 205 4.73 -16.88 -42.59
C PRO A 205 3.57 -17.26 -43.54
N ASP A 206 2.45 -17.71 -42.98
CA ASP A 206 1.26 -18.12 -43.74
C ASP A 206 0.22 -16.99 -43.94
N GLY A 207 0.43 -15.85 -43.30
CA GLY A 207 -0.45 -14.69 -43.35
C GLY A 207 -1.73 -14.87 -42.55
N GLN A 208 -1.76 -15.82 -41.60
CA GLN A 208 -2.87 -16.06 -40.68
C GLN A 208 -2.52 -15.55 -39.29
N ILE A 209 -3.46 -14.84 -38.67
CA ILE A 209 -3.24 -14.30 -37.33
C ILE A 209 -3.70 -15.33 -36.32
N ASP A 210 -2.78 -16.20 -35.90
CA ASP A 210 -2.97 -17.11 -34.76
C ASP A 210 -2.61 -16.44 -33.42
N GLU A 211 -2.68 -17.19 -32.33
CA GLU A 211 -2.34 -16.68 -30.99
C GLU A 211 -0.88 -16.21 -30.94
N SER A 212 0.06 -16.94 -31.56
CA SER A 212 1.48 -16.60 -31.56
C SER A 212 1.76 -15.30 -32.32
N THR A 213 1.17 -15.15 -33.51
CA THR A 213 1.25 -13.93 -34.32
C THR A 213 0.63 -12.75 -33.58
N LEU A 214 -0.51 -12.95 -32.92
CA LEU A 214 -1.16 -11.87 -32.17
C LEU A 214 -0.37 -11.47 -30.92
N GLU A 215 0.24 -12.41 -30.21
CA GLU A 215 1.13 -12.09 -29.09
C GLU A 215 2.32 -11.26 -29.53
N ALA A 216 3.01 -11.66 -30.59
CA ALA A 216 4.13 -10.89 -31.14
C ALA A 216 3.70 -9.50 -31.64
N LEU A 217 2.47 -9.35 -32.14
CA LEU A 217 1.92 -8.06 -32.55
C LEU A 217 1.70 -7.11 -31.36
N LEU A 218 1.41 -7.65 -30.17
CA LEU A 218 1.06 -6.87 -28.97
C LEU A 218 2.25 -6.58 -28.03
N GLU A 219 3.40 -7.20 -28.28
CA GLU A 219 4.69 -6.80 -27.70
C GLU A 219 5.18 -5.45 -28.27
#